data_AF-A0A959PDY0-F1
#
_entry.id   AF-A0A959PDY0-F1
#
_cell.length_a   1.000
_cell.length_b   1.000
_cell.length_c   1.000
_cell.angle_alpha   90.00
_cell.angle_beta   90.00
_cell.angle_gamma   90.00
#
_symmetry.space_group_name_H-M   'P 1'
#
loop_
_entity.id
_entity.type
_entity.pdbx_description
1 polymer ?
#
loop_
_entity_poly.entity_id
_entity_poly.type
_entity_poly.pdbx_seq_one_letter_code
_entity_poly.pdbx_strand_id
1 'polypeptide(L)'
;YNPVARDIFWKYLDQGIFSLGIDGWWIDSSEPDHFNPKKEDFDSPTYLGSFRKVRNAFPLMTVGGIAEHQLQKSKEKRVFILTRSAFAGQQRYGSNLWSGDVVASWQALRNQISAGLNVSLSNMPHWNSDIGGFFLWNFRNPLQNVDYRELHVRWMQFGAFCPLMRSHGEGAPREIFQFGEKGNPTVDAIEKYIKLRYRMLPYIYSTSWEVSHGQSSMMRALVMDYAKDKKALDINDEYLFGKAILVSPVTAPMYWKPVVNGKDTTLVEDFNMVKSKEVYLPSGSDWFDFWTGDKHKGGQTVSKAVPLDILPVFIKAGSILPWGPEVQFATEKNWDNLEIRVYEGANGSFTLYEDENDNYNYENGIYSTIEFKWDEAKKTLNIGDRSGKYPGMLEKRKFNIVFVSQNKGSGMSSSASFDKVIHYDGRKISVKK
;
A
#
# COMPACT_ATOMS: atom_id res chain seq x y z
N TYR A 1 1.50 -17.26 25.79
CA TYR A 1 2.23 -18.56 25.73
C TYR A 1 1.43 -19.77 26.21
N ASN A 2 0.75 -19.72 27.36
CA ASN A 2 -0.12 -20.82 27.80
C ASN A 2 -1.33 -20.97 26.85
N PRO A 3 -1.64 -22.17 26.31
CA PRO A 3 -2.85 -22.41 25.51
C PRO A 3 -4.13 -22.03 26.25
N VAL A 4 -4.31 -22.49 27.50
CA VAL A 4 -5.51 -22.20 28.32
C VAL A 4 -5.72 -20.70 28.50
N ALA A 5 -4.65 -19.93 28.66
CA ALA A 5 -4.75 -18.48 28.74
C ALA A 5 -5.23 -17.84 27.43
N ARG A 6 -4.86 -18.40 26.27
CA ARG A 6 -5.35 -17.93 24.97
C ARG A 6 -6.84 -18.27 24.78
N ASP A 7 -7.27 -19.45 25.23
CA ASP A 7 -8.68 -19.85 25.20
C ASP A 7 -9.54 -18.90 26.04
N ILE A 8 -9.06 -18.56 27.25
CA ILE A 8 -9.72 -17.59 28.13
C ILE A 8 -9.76 -16.20 27.48
N PHE A 9 -8.64 -15.75 26.90
CA PHE A 9 -8.58 -14.46 26.23
C PHE A 9 -9.56 -14.39 25.05
N TRP A 10 -9.57 -15.42 24.20
CA TRP A 10 -10.54 -15.52 23.11
C TRP A 10 -11.98 -15.54 23.59
N LYS A 11 -12.32 -16.29 24.65
CA LYS A 11 -13.68 -16.33 25.20
C LYS A 11 -14.23 -14.93 25.45
N TYR A 12 -13.44 -14.04 26.06
CA TYR A 12 -13.88 -12.67 26.34
C TYR A 12 -13.91 -11.79 25.10
N LEU A 13 -12.93 -11.92 24.19
CA LEU A 13 -12.95 -11.21 22.91
C LEU A 13 -14.16 -11.62 22.07
N ASP A 14 -14.51 -12.90 22.07
CA ASP A 14 -15.63 -13.42 21.33
C ASP A 14 -16.96 -12.90 21.86
N GLN A 15 -17.17 -13.00 23.18
CA GLN A 15 -18.40 -12.57 23.85
C GLN A 15 -18.59 -11.05 23.77
N GLY A 16 -17.51 -10.29 23.91
CA GLY A 16 -17.57 -8.83 23.99
C GLY A 16 -17.39 -8.09 22.66
N ILE A 17 -16.82 -8.73 21.64
CA ILE A 17 -16.42 -8.06 20.40
C ILE A 17 -16.83 -8.86 19.16
N PHE A 18 -16.31 -10.08 18.97
CA PHE A 18 -16.51 -10.81 17.70
C PHE A 18 -17.98 -11.17 17.47
N SER A 19 -18.68 -11.68 18.49
CA SER A 19 -20.10 -12.04 18.40
C SER A 19 -21.01 -10.83 18.20
N LEU A 20 -20.51 -9.60 18.34
CA LEU A 20 -21.22 -8.37 18.03
C LEU A 20 -21.07 -7.93 16.57
N GLY A 21 -20.30 -8.67 15.75
CA GLY A 21 -20.14 -8.44 14.32
C GLY A 21 -18.96 -7.55 13.92
N ILE A 22 -18.07 -7.19 14.85
CA ILE A 22 -16.87 -6.39 14.56
C ILE A 22 -15.95 -7.08 13.55
N ASP A 23 -15.41 -6.33 12.59
CA ASP A 23 -14.75 -6.87 11.40
C ASP A 23 -13.29 -7.30 11.58
N GLY A 24 -12.61 -6.78 12.59
CA GLY A 24 -11.19 -7.06 12.76
C GLY A 24 -10.66 -6.60 14.11
N TRP A 25 -9.39 -6.85 14.32
CA TRP A 25 -8.73 -6.67 15.61
C TRP A 25 -7.60 -5.67 15.49
N TRP A 26 -7.50 -4.75 16.45
CA TRP A 26 -6.30 -3.96 16.64
C TRP A 26 -5.63 -4.37 17.95
N ILE A 27 -4.56 -5.15 17.84
CA ILE A 27 -3.82 -5.75 18.95
C ILE A 27 -2.57 -4.92 19.22
N ASP A 28 -2.81 -3.86 20.00
CA ASP A 28 -1.79 -2.94 20.48
C ASP A 28 -0.97 -3.51 21.64
N SER A 29 0.20 -2.91 21.89
CA SER A 29 1.12 -3.31 22.96
C SER A 29 1.46 -4.80 22.96
N SER A 30 1.71 -5.34 21.76
CA SER A 30 1.96 -6.77 21.52
C SER A 30 3.44 -7.16 21.60
N GLU A 31 4.34 -6.24 21.98
CA GLU A 31 5.75 -6.51 22.21
C GLU A 31 6.02 -7.54 23.33
N PRO A 32 5.28 -7.60 24.47
CA PRO A 32 4.34 -6.64 25.08
C PRO A 32 5.02 -5.42 25.68
N ASP A 33 4.31 -4.29 25.70
CA ASP A 33 4.83 -3.04 26.25
C ASP A 33 5.01 -3.14 27.78
N HIS A 34 6.15 -2.64 28.25
CA HIS A 34 6.51 -2.65 29.67
C HIS A 34 7.27 -1.38 29.99
N PHE A 35 6.57 -0.41 30.58
CA PHE A 35 7.15 0.85 31.02
C PHE A 35 8.15 0.66 32.16
N ASN A 36 9.33 1.28 32.03
CA ASN A 36 10.42 1.24 33.01
C ASN A 36 10.85 -0.19 33.40
N PRO A 37 11.18 -1.06 32.41
CA PRO A 37 11.46 -2.46 32.69
C PRO A 37 12.77 -2.62 33.46
N LYS A 38 12.74 -3.44 34.50
CA LYS A 38 13.93 -3.88 35.24
C LYS A 38 14.47 -5.18 34.64
N LYS A 39 15.74 -5.47 34.90
CA LYS A 39 16.38 -6.67 34.35
C LYS A 39 15.64 -7.93 34.81
N GLU A 40 15.21 -7.96 36.06
CA GLU A 40 14.57 -9.10 36.73
C GLU A 40 13.15 -9.36 36.20
N ASP A 41 12.48 -8.33 35.66
CA ASP A 41 11.14 -8.47 35.07
C ASP A 41 11.13 -9.46 33.91
N PHE A 42 12.24 -9.53 33.16
CA PHE A 42 12.42 -10.50 32.09
C PHE A 42 12.61 -11.93 32.58
N ASP A 43 12.93 -12.16 33.86
CA ASP A 43 13.08 -13.51 34.40
C ASP A 43 11.75 -14.11 34.89
N SER A 44 10.65 -13.33 34.80
CA SER A 44 9.29 -13.78 35.10
C SER A 44 8.95 -15.09 34.36
N PRO A 45 8.41 -16.10 35.06
CA PRO A 45 8.09 -17.37 34.44
C PRO A 45 6.91 -17.23 33.47
N THR A 46 7.04 -17.84 32.29
CA THR A 46 5.95 -18.06 31.35
C THR A 46 5.76 -19.56 31.11
N TYR A 47 4.68 -19.93 30.42
CA TYR A 47 4.42 -21.33 30.06
C TYR A 47 5.55 -22.02 29.29
N LEU A 48 6.35 -21.28 28.52
CA LEU A 48 7.44 -21.82 27.69
C LEU A 48 8.84 -21.52 28.26
N GLY A 49 8.94 -21.13 29.52
CA GLY A 49 10.18 -20.70 30.18
C GLY A 49 10.16 -19.23 30.57
N SER A 50 11.29 -18.68 31.01
CA SER A 50 11.35 -17.26 31.42
C SER A 50 11.03 -16.33 30.25
N PHE A 51 10.41 -15.19 30.54
CA PHE A 51 10.04 -14.22 29.51
C PHE A 51 11.25 -13.78 28.67
N ARG A 52 12.44 -13.68 29.26
CA ARG A 52 13.72 -13.40 28.61
C ARG A 52 14.01 -14.35 27.45
N LYS A 53 13.69 -15.64 27.59
CA LYS A 53 13.96 -16.66 26.56
C LYS A 53 12.98 -16.57 25.39
N VAL A 54 11.76 -16.10 25.63
CA VAL A 54 10.67 -16.19 24.64
C VAL A 54 10.16 -14.85 24.15
N ARG A 55 10.56 -13.72 24.76
CA ARG A 55 9.99 -12.37 24.59
C ARG A 55 9.56 -12.04 23.17
N ASN A 56 10.47 -12.16 22.19
CA ASN A 56 10.21 -11.76 20.81
C ASN A 56 9.10 -12.57 20.12
N ALA A 57 8.76 -13.75 20.63
CA ALA A 57 7.67 -14.58 20.11
C ALA A 57 6.30 -14.25 20.72
N PHE A 58 6.20 -13.28 21.63
CA PHE A 58 4.94 -12.90 22.25
C PHE A 58 3.88 -12.47 21.23
N PRO A 59 4.16 -11.56 20.27
CA PRO A 59 3.14 -11.15 19.30
C PRO A 59 2.64 -12.33 18.48
N LEU A 60 3.53 -13.27 18.12
CA LEU A 60 3.15 -14.48 17.36
C LEU A 60 2.11 -15.31 18.11
N MET A 61 2.28 -15.45 19.43
CA MET A 61 1.36 -16.25 20.25
C MET A 61 0.04 -15.52 20.53
N THR A 62 0.08 -14.21 20.71
CA THR A 62 -1.12 -13.41 21.00
C THR A 62 -1.98 -13.25 19.74
N VAL A 63 -1.37 -12.82 18.63
CA VAL A 63 -2.03 -12.67 17.33
C VAL A 63 -2.49 -14.03 16.80
N GLY A 64 -1.63 -15.06 16.87
CA GLY A 64 -1.97 -16.41 16.44
C GLY A 64 -3.12 -17.01 17.23
N GLY A 65 -3.17 -16.76 18.55
CA GLY A 65 -4.29 -17.17 19.39
C GLY A 65 -5.62 -16.63 18.88
N ILE A 66 -5.70 -15.33 18.61
CA ILE A 66 -6.95 -14.72 18.12
C ILE A 66 -7.34 -15.29 16.74
N ALA A 67 -6.40 -15.33 15.80
CA ALA A 67 -6.67 -15.80 14.45
C ALA A 67 -7.14 -17.26 14.40
N GLU A 68 -6.45 -18.16 15.12
CA GLU A 68 -6.79 -19.59 15.17
C GLU A 68 -8.18 -19.80 15.76
N HIS A 69 -8.52 -19.11 16.84
CA HIS A 69 -9.83 -19.24 17.46
C HIS A 69 -10.96 -18.64 16.62
N GLN A 70 -10.74 -17.50 15.96
CA GLN A 70 -11.71 -16.95 15.01
C GLN A 70 -11.98 -17.96 13.89
N LEU A 71 -10.94 -18.53 13.29
CA LEU A 71 -11.06 -19.52 12.22
C LEU A 71 -11.75 -20.82 12.66
N GLN A 72 -11.55 -21.25 13.90
CA GLN A 72 -12.27 -22.39 14.48
C GLN A 72 -13.76 -22.08 14.66
N LYS A 73 -14.11 -20.83 14.97
CA LYS A 73 -15.50 -20.41 15.15
C LYS A 73 -16.22 -20.20 13.82
N SER A 74 -15.59 -19.51 12.86
CA SER A 74 -16.17 -19.28 11.54
C SER A 74 -15.10 -18.95 10.49
N LYS A 75 -15.32 -19.46 9.27
CA LYS A 75 -14.57 -19.10 8.05
C LYS A 75 -15.35 -18.16 7.12
N GLU A 76 -16.54 -17.73 7.53
CA GLU A 76 -17.39 -16.83 6.74
C GLU A 76 -16.82 -15.43 6.61
N LYS A 77 -15.85 -15.07 7.48
CA LYS A 77 -15.17 -13.77 7.49
C LYS A 77 -13.66 -13.94 7.53
N ARG A 78 -12.91 -13.13 6.77
CA ARG A 78 -11.45 -13.14 6.83
C ARG A 78 -10.94 -12.61 8.16
N VAL A 79 -9.86 -13.18 8.66
CA VAL A 79 -9.14 -12.62 9.79
C VAL A 79 -8.39 -11.38 9.31
N PHE A 80 -8.67 -10.24 9.94
CA PHE A 80 -7.89 -9.02 9.83
C PHE A 80 -7.38 -8.62 11.20
N ILE A 81 -6.06 -8.64 11.39
CA ILE A 81 -5.42 -8.21 12.65
C ILE A 81 -4.39 -7.13 12.34
N LEU A 82 -4.59 -5.93 12.86
CA LEU A 82 -3.57 -4.88 12.95
C LEU A 82 -2.77 -5.10 14.25
N THR A 83 -1.45 -5.23 14.20
CA THR A 83 -0.60 -5.52 15.39
C THR A 83 0.72 -4.74 15.41
N ARG A 84 1.18 -4.30 16.60
CA ARG A 84 2.32 -3.37 16.76
C ARG A 84 3.66 -4.08 16.71
N SER A 85 3.65 -5.36 17.03
CA SER A 85 4.85 -6.20 17.06
C SER A 85 4.64 -7.46 16.24
N ALA A 86 5.74 -8.07 15.79
CA ALA A 86 5.69 -9.26 14.97
C ALA A 86 6.90 -10.17 15.21
N PHE A 87 6.71 -11.44 14.87
CA PHE A 87 7.78 -12.42 14.78
C PHE A 87 7.63 -13.27 13.52
N ALA A 88 8.67 -14.05 13.19
CA ALA A 88 8.70 -14.89 12.01
C ALA A 88 7.45 -15.79 11.91
N GLY A 89 6.80 -15.75 10.74
CA GLY A 89 5.63 -16.56 10.43
C GLY A 89 4.28 -15.93 10.82
N GLN A 90 4.24 -14.77 11.47
CA GLN A 90 3.00 -14.14 11.90
C GLN A 90 2.05 -13.74 10.75
N GLN A 91 2.58 -13.58 9.52
CA GLN A 91 1.78 -13.27 8.33
C GLN A 91 0.70 -14.33 8.04
N ARG A 92 0.86 -15.58 8.51
CA ARG A 92 -0.14 -16.65 8.36
C ARG A 92 -1.46 -16.39 9.13
N TYR A 93 -1.47 -15.39 10.01
CA TYR A 93 -2.59 -15.09 10.90
C TYR A 93 -3.40 -13.85 10.47
N GLY A 94 -3.34 -13.44 9.19
CA GLY A 94 -4.02 -12.22 8.73
C GLY A 94 -3.44 -10.93 9.35
N SER A 95 -2.17 -10.97 9.72
CA SER A 95 -1.48 -9.91 10.46
C SER A 95 -1.01 -8.78 9.53
N ASN A 96 -1.33 -7.56 9.92
CA ASN A 96 -0.89 -6.30 9.33
C ASN A 96 -0.05 -5.57 10.37
N LEU A 97 1.25 -5.44 10.13
CA LEU A 97 2.15 -4.76 11.06
C LEU A 97 2.06 -3.24 10.86
N TRP A 98 2.08 -2.45 11.93
CA TRP A 98 2.41 -1.02 11.84
C TRP A 98 3.66 -0.67 12.63
N SER A 99 4.31 0.42 12.27
CA SER A 99 5.59 0.86 12.84
C SER A 99 5.55 1.33 14.30
N GLY A 100 4.39 1.32 14.96
CA GLY A 100 4.22 1.89 16.30
C GLY A 100 4.19 3.43 16.33
N ASP A 101 4.36 3.96 17.53
CA ASP A 101 4.03 5.34 17.90
C ASP A 101 5.14 6.32 17.50
N VAL A 102 5.30 6.53 16.19
CA VAL A 102 6.37 7.38 15.65
C VAL A 102 6.08 8.88 15.88
N VAL A 103 7.08 9.64 16.28
CA VAL A 103 6.95 11.11 16.38
C VAL A 103 6.99 11.73 14.99
N ALA A 104 6.00 12.56 14.66
CA ALA A 104 5.89 13.26 13.39
C ALA A 104 7.14 14.10 13.11
N SER A 105 7.83 13.78 12.02
CA SER A 105 8.95 14.54 11.47
C SER A 105 9.28 14.05 10.05
N TRP A 106 9.97 14.87 9.27
CA TRP A 106 10.49 14.46 7.95
C TRP A 106 11.46 13.29 8.03
N GLN A 107 12.27 13.23 9.09
CA GLN A 107 13.16 12.10 9.32
C GLN A 107 12.37 10.82 9.62
N ALA A 108 11.28 10.90 10.40
CA ALA A 108 10.43 9.75 10.66
C ALA A 108 9.78 9.23 9.36
N LEU A 109 9.25 10.11 8.52
CA LEU A 109 8.73 9.75 7.18
C LEU A 109 9.81 9.06 6.34
N ARG A 110 11.02 9.62 6.28
CA ARG A 110 12.15 8.99 5.56
C ARG A 110 12.45 7.58 6.09
N ASN A 111 12.52 7.42 7.41
CA ASN A 111 12.82 6.14 8.04
C ASN A 111 11.71 5.09 7.84
N GLN A 112 10.46 5.51 7.62
CA GLN A 112 9.36 4.59 7.35
C GLN A 112 9.57 3.78 6.07
N ILE A 113 10.22 4.35 5.06
CA ILE A 113 10.45 3.66 3.78
C ILE A 113 11.37 2.46 4.01
N SER A 114 12.54 2.68 4.59
CA SER A 114 13.49 1.61 4.88
C SER A 114 12.96 0.62 5.93
N ALA A 115 12.16 1.07 6.91
CA ALA A 115 11.49 0.18 7.85
C ALA A 115 10.54 -0.79 7.15
N GLY A 116 9.62 -0.28 6.31
CA GLY A 116 8.69 -1.10 5.54
C GLY A 116 9.39 -2.07 4.57
N LEU A 117 10.49 -1.62 3.94
CA LEU A 117 11.32 -2.47 3.08
C LEU A 117 11.95 -3.64 3.84
N ASN A 118 12.51 -3.40 5.02
CA ASN A 118 13.12 -4.45 5.84
C ASN A 118 12.07 -5.44 6.39
N VAL A 119 10.90 -4.95 6.79
CA VAL A 119 9.76 -5.80 7.21
C VAL A 119 9.33 -6.72 6.06
N SER A 120 9.18 -6.17 4.86
CA SER A 120 8.84 -6.93 3.65
C SER A 120 9.90 -7.97 3.30
N LEU A 121 11.19 -7.61 3.33
CA LEU A 121 12.31 -8.53 3.13
C LEU A 121 12.39 -9.63 4.20
N SER A 122 11.81 -9.37 5.38
CA SER A 122 11.66 -10.34 6.47
C SER A 122 10.41 -11.21 6.33
N ASN A 123 9.84 -11.29 5.12
CA ASN A 123 8.68 -12.11 4.75
C ASN A 123 7.38 -11.72 5.48
N MET A 124 7.23 -10.44 5.82
CA MET A 124 6.01 -9.84 6.36
C MET A 124 5.44 -8.85 5.32
N PRO A 125 4.58 -9.30 4.41
CA PRO A 125 4.18 -8.55 3.21
C PRO A 125 3.18 -7.42 3.49
N HIS A 126 2.50 -7.45 4.65
CA HIS A 126 1.51 -6.46 5.06
C HIS A 126 2.08 -5.54 6.15
N TRP A 127 2.34 -4.29 5.78
CA TRP A 127 2.92 -3.28 6.65
C TRP A 127 2.30 -1.90 6.39
N ASN A 128 2.32 -1.02 7.39
CA ASN A 128 1.97 0.40 7.29
C ASN A 128 2.63 1.24 8.38
N SER A 129 2.40 2.54 8.33
CA SER A 129 2.75 3.51 9.38
C SER A 129 1.58 4.45 9.62
N ASP A 130 1.55 5.09 10.78
CA ASP A 130 0.60 6.17 11.06
C ASP A 130 0.85 7.37 10.14
N ILE A 131 -0.06 7.62 9.20
CA ILE A 131 0.09 8.73 8.27
C ILE A 131 0.06 10.07 9.02
N GLY A 132 1.15 10.84 8.88
CA GLY A 132 1.39 12.07 9.62
C GLY A 132 2.13 11.87 10.96
N GLY A 133 2.38 10.62 11.37
CA GLY A 133 3.01 10.26 12.64
C GLY A 133 2.04 10.21 13.82
N PHE A 134 2.32 9.38 14.82
CA PHE A 134 1.48 9.23 16.01
C PHE A 134 1.53 10.49 16.87
N PHE A 135 2.71 10.85 17.38
CA PHE A 135 2.89 12.02 18.24
C PHE A 135 3.22 13.28 17.43
N LEU A 136 2.50 14.37 17.71
CA LEU A 136 2.69 15.66 17.02
C LEU A 136 3.53 16.66 17.83
N TRP A 137 4.34 16.18 18.76
CA TRP A 137 5.06 17.03 19.74
C TRP A 137 6.00 18.07 19.12
N ASN A 138 6.44 17.85 17.88
CA ASN A 138 7.29 18.79 17.14
C ASN A 138 6.51 19.95 16.49
N PHE A 139 5.17 19.92 16.50
CA PHE A 139 4.33 20.87 15.77
C PHE A 139 3.34 21.56 16.71
N ARG A 140 3.53 22.86 16.92
CA ARG A 140 2.52 23.70 17.56
C ARG A 140 1.39 23.99 16.58
N ASN A 141 0.14 23.87 17.03
CA ASN A 141 -1.07 24.07 16.21
C ASN A 141 -0.97 23.30 14.87
N PRO A 142 -0.80 21.96 14.91
CA PRO A 142 -0.38 21.17 13.76
C PRO A 142 -1.26 21.40 12.52
N LEU A 143 -2.58 21.50 12.69
CA LEU A 143 -3.52 21.72 11.58
C LEU A 143 -3.37 23.08 10.88
N GLN A 144 -2.76 24.07 11.53
CA GLN A 144 -2.43 25.38 10.96
C GLN A 144 -0.94 25.51 10.60
N ASN A 145 -0.12 24.53 11.01
CA ASN A 145 1.31 24.53 10.77
C ASN A 145 1.60 24.08 9.33
N VAL A 146 2.15 24.98 8.52
CA VAL A 146 2.41 24.72 7.09
C VAL A 146 3.40 23.57 6.85
N ASP A 147 4.36 23.36 7.77
CA ASP A 147 5.31 22.24 7.70
C ASP A 147 4.62 20.91 7.98
N TYR A 148 3.76 20.85 9.00
CA TYR A 148 2.97 19.65 9.29
C TYR A 148 1.96 19.33 8.18
N ARG A 149 1.29 20.35 7.63
CA ARG A 149 0.34 20.15 6.51
C ARG A 149 1.03 19.55 5.29
N GLU A 150 2.22 20.05 4.94
CA GLU A 150 3.02 19.46 3.87
C GLU A 150 3.48 18.04 4.23
N LEU A 151 4.03 17.84 5.43
CA LEU A 151 4.45 16.51 5.91
C LEU A 151 3.30 15.49 5.83
N HIS A 152 2.10 15.87 6.27
CA HIS A 152 0.92 15.01 6.21
C HIS A 152 0.53 14.66 4.77
N VAL A 153 0.57 15.62 3.84
CA VAL A 153 0.34 15.36 2.41
C VAL A 153 1.37 14.37 1.87
N ARG A 154 2.66 14.60 2.13
CA ARG A 154 3.73 13.70 1.66
C ARG A 154 3.64 12.30 2.27
N TRP A 155 3.16 12.20 3.50
CA TRP A 155 2.93 10.92 4.16
C TRP A 155 1.67 10.21 3.62
N MET A 156 0.61 10.95 3.27
CA MET A 156 -0.57 10.39 2.56
C MET A 156 -0.18 9.86 1.19
N GLN A 157 0.69 10.57 0.47
CA GLN A 157 1.26 10.13 -0.80
C GLN A 157 1.99 8.80 -0.66
N PHE A 158 2.89 8.69 0.32
CA PHE A 158 3.58 7.44 0.65
C PHE A 158 2.60 6.32 1.06
N GLY A 159 1.63 6.63 1.93
CA GLY A 159 0.66 5.68 2.44
C GLY A 159 -0.23 5.07 1.36
N ALA A 160 -0.54 5.82 0.29
CA ALA A 160 -1.32 5.31 -0.85
C ALA A 160 -0.62 4.14 -1.58
N PHE A 161 0.72 4.04 -1.45
CA PHE A 161 1.54 2.97 -2.03
C PHE A 161 2.14 2.02 -0.97
N CYS A 162 1.61 2.05 0.25
CA CYS A 162 1.87 1.01 1.26
C CYS A 162 0.90 -0.17 1.10
N PRO A 163 1.22 -1.37 1.62
CA PRO A 163 0.30 -2.50 1.65
C PRO A 163 -1.07 -2.14 2.26
N LEU A 164 -1.07 -1.42 3.38
CA LEU A 164 -2.25 -0.83 4.02
C LEU A 164 -2.11 0.70 4.09
N MET A 165 -3.16 1.43 3.71
CA MET A 165 -3.24 2.89 3.81
C MET A 165 -4.09 3.28 5.03
N ARG A 166 -3.46 3.83 6.07
CA ARG A 166 -4.12 4.11 7.36
C ARG A 166 -3.68 5.46 7.94
N SER A 167 -4.64 6.34 8.19
CA SER A 167 -4.43 7.59 8.92
C SER A 167 -4.76 7.39 10.40
N HIS A 168 -3.82 7.74 11.28
CA HIS A 168 -3.96 7.56 12.74
C HIS A 168 -2.97 8.47 13.50
N GLY A 169 -3.27 8.75 14.77
CA GLY A 169 -2.33 9.31 15.74
C GLY A 169 -3.03 10.10 16.84
N GLU A 170 -2.24 10.74 17.71
CA GLU A 170 -2.70 11.53 18.86
C GLU A 170 -2.49 13.04 18.61
N GLY A 171 -3.09 13.89 19.45
CA GLY A 171 -2.79 15.32 19.57
C GLY A 171 -3.57 16.24 18.63
N ALA A 172 -4.04 15.72 17.49
CA ALA A 172 -4.95 16.43 16.58
C ALA A 172 -5.75 15.42 15.73
N PRO A 173 -6.97 15.77 15.31
CA PRO A 173 -7.76 14.94 14.41
C PRO A 173 -7.09 14.80 13.04
N ARG A 174 -7.38 13.70 12.32
CA ARG A 174 -6.62 13.30 11.10
C ARG A 174 -7.48 13.20 9.85
N GLU A 175 -8.76 13.51 9.96
CA GLU A 175 -9.69 13.47 8.84
C GLU A 175 -9.39 14.61 7.87
N ILE A 176 -9.58 14.34 6.58
CA ILE A 176 -9.24 15.29 5.50
C ILE A 176 -9.84 16.69 5.70
N PHE A 177 -11.08 16.76 6.18
CA PHE A 177 -11.82 18.02 6.37
C PHE A 177 -11.27 18.88 7.53
N GLN A 178 -10.38 18.34 8.37
CA GLN A 178 -9.70 19.09 9.42
C GLN A 178 -8.59 20.01 8.87
N PHE A 179 -8.14 19.75 7.64
CA PHE A 179 -7.08 20.51 6.97
C PHE A 179 -7.61 21.68 6.11
N GLY A 180 -8.94 21.86 6.05
CA GLY A 180 -9.61 22.93 5.32
C GLY A 180 -10.75 22.42 4.45
N GLU A 181 -11.21 23.29 3.55
CA GLU A 181 -12.28 22.99 2.59
C GLU A 181 -11.72 22.59 1.21
N LYS A 182 -12.61 22.09 0.34
CA LYS A 182 -12.29 21.79 -1.07
C LYS A 182 -11.68 23.03 -1.74
N GLY A 183 -10.63 22.85 -2.54
CA GLY A 183 -9.86 23.96 -3.12
C GLY A 183 -8.64 24.38 -2.29
N ASN A 184 -8.55 23.95 -1.02
CA ASN A 184 -7.31 24.04 -0.27
C ASN A 184 -6.27 23.05 -0.85
N PRO A 185 -5.04 23.48 -1.18
CA PRO A 185 -4.04 22.61 -1.79
C PRO A 185 -3.71 21.34 -0.99
N THR A 186 -3.74 21.41 0.34
CA THR A 186 -3.55 20.25 1.24
C THR A 186 -4.70 19.27 1.10
N VAL A 187 -5.94 19.74 1.17
CA VAL A 187 -7.16 18.92 1.05
C VAL A 187 -7.22 18.25 -0.32
N ASP A 188 -7.02 19.02 -1.39
CA ASP A 188 -7.07 18.49 -2.75
C ASP A 188 -5.97 17.46 -3.01
N ALA A 189 -4.76 17.68 -2.47
CA ALA A 189 -3.69 16.70 -2.56
C ALA A 189 -4.02 15.43 -1.78
N ILE A 190 -4.57 15.51 -0.56
CA ILE A 190 -4.97 14.33 0.21
C ILE A 190 -6.06 13.54 -0.52
N GLU A 191 -7.12 14.22 -0.97
CA GLU A 191 -8.24 13.61 -1.69
C GLU A 191 -7.77 12.89 -2.95
N LYS A 192 -6.84 13.50 -3.70
CA LYS A 192 -6.24 12.93 -4.91
C LYS A 192 -5.65 11.54 -4.66
N TYR A 193 -4.90 11.35 -3.56
CA TYR A 193 -4.27 10.05 -3.29
C TYR A 193 -5.23 9.02 -2.69
N ILE A 194 -6.26 9.47 -1.94
CA ILE A 194 -7.36 8.58 -1.53
C ILE A 194 -8.07 8.05 -2.78
N LYS A 195 -8.46 8.93 -3.71
CA LYS A 195 -9.09 8.53 -4.97
C LYS A 195 -8.18 7.62 -5.79
N LEU A 196 -6.89 7.96 -5.91
CA LEU A 196 -5.90 7.15 -6.61
C LEU A 196 -5.83 5.72 -6.07
N ARG A 197 -5.82 5.54 -4.75
CA ARG A 197 -5.85 4.23 -4.09
C ARG A 197 -7.06 3.40 -4.54
N TYR A 198 -8.24 4.00 -4.60
CA TYR A 198 -9.47 3.34 -5.05
C TYR A 198 -9.45 2.99 -6.53
N ARG A 199 -8.97 3.90 -7.39
CA ARG A 199 -8.80 3.63 -8.83
C ARG A 199 -7.85 2.45 -9.08
N MET A 200 -6.86 2.24 -8.20
CA MET A 200 -5.90 1.15 -8.29
C MET A 200 -6.37 -0.18 -7.66
N LEU A 201 -7.58 -0.26 -7.10
CA LEU A 201 -8.05 -1.47 -6.40
C LEU A 201 -7.91 -2.77 -7.19
N PRO A 202 -8.24 -2.84 -8.51
CA PRO A 202 -8.04 -4.06 -9.28
C PRO A 202 -6.58 -4.54 -9.29
N TYR A 203 -5.61 -3.61 -9.38
CA TYR A 203 -4.18 -3.92 -9.30
C TYR A 203 -3.78 -4.31 -7.88
N ILE A 204 -4.22 -3.56 -6.88
CA ILE A 204 -3.85 -3.75 -5.47
C ILE A 204 -4.37 -5.10 -4.96
N TYR A 205 -5.63 -5.43 -5.24
CA TYR A 205 -6.24 -6.68 -4.79
C TYR A 205 -5.57 -7.89 -5.45
N SER A 206 -5.28 -7.81 -6.74
CA SER A 206 -4.54 -8.87 -7.45
C SER A 206 -3.09 -9.00 -6.95
N THR A 207 -2.44 -7.88 -6.61
CA THR A 207 -1.11 -7.89 -5.99
C THR A 207 -1.14 -8.48 -4.58
N SER A 208 -2.23 -8.24 -3.82
CA SER A 208 -2.43 -8.87 -2.51
C SER A 208 -2.67 -10.37 -2.65
N TRP A 209 -3.36 -10.84 -3.69
CA TRP A 209 -3.51 -12.28 -3.94
C TRP A 209 -2.18 -12.95 -4.32
N GLU A 210 -1.31 -12.28 -5.08
CA GLU A 210 0.05 -12.77 -5.37
C GLU A 210 0.89 -13.00 -4.09
N VAL A 211 0.55 -12.35 -2.97
CA VAL A 211 1.20 -12.61 -1.68
C VAL A 211 0.83 -14.01 -1.17
N SER A 212 -0.46 -14.34 -1.11
CA SER A 212 -0.93 -15.64 -0.59
C SER A 212 -0.71 -16.79 -1.59
N HIS A 213 -0.90 -16.53 -2.89
CA HIS A 213 -0.77 -17.54 -3.94
C HIS A 213 0.67 -17.70 -4.45
N GLY A 214 1.39 -16.59 -4.60
CA GLY A 214 2.70 -16.54 -5.26
C GLY A 214 3.89 -16.26 -4.34
N GLN A 215 3.68 -16.23 -3.02
CA GLN A 215 4.72 -15.91 -2.02
C GLN A 215 5.40 -14.56 -2.30
N SER A 216 4.64 -13.61 -2.86
CA SER A 216 5.14 -12.28 -3.21
C SER A 216 5.07 -11.30 -2.02
N SER A 217 5.41 -10.05 -2.28
CA SER A 217 5.21 -8.93 -1.37
C SER A 217 4.73 -7.69 -2.15
N MET A 218 3.97 -6.83 -1.49
CA MET A 218 3.42 -5.61 -2.09
C MET A 218 4.42 -4.46 -2.09
N MET A 219 5.25 -4.30 -1.05
CA MET A 219 6.26 -3.24 -0.97
C MET A 219 7.64 -3.87 -1.12
N ARG A 220 8.31 -3.69 -2.26
CA ARG A 220 9.47 -4.49 -2.66
C ARG A 220 10.71 -3.62 -2.77
N ALA A 221 11.75 -3.98 -2.01
CA ALA A 221 13.05 -3.35 -2.16
C ALA A 221 13.60 -3.63 -3.56
N LEU A 222 14.29 -2.66 -4.17
CA LEU A 222 14.71 -2.78 -5.57
C LEU A 222 15.63 -3.99 -5.80
N VAL A 223 16.40 -4.41 -4.80
CA VAL A 223 17.21 -5.64 -4.82
C VAL A 223 16.41 -6.90 -5.18
N MET A 224 15.11 -6.96 -4.86
CA MET A 224 14.27 -8.13 -5.14
C MET A 224 14.05 -8.35 -6.64
N ASP A 225 14.06 -7.28 -7.44
CA ASP A 225 13.76 -7.32 -8.88
C ASP A 225 14.94 -6.89 -9.75
N TYR A 226 15.95 -6.23 -9.16
CA TYR A 226 17.12 -5.67 -9.83
C TYR A 226 18.44 -6.07 -9.13
N ALA A 227 18.57 -7.31 -8.67
CA ALA A 227 19.75 -7.80 -7.95
C ALA A 227 21.11 -7.66 -8.69
N LYS A 228 21.08 -7.49 -10.01
CA LYS A 228 22.29 -7.27 -10.84
C LYS A 228 22.68 -5.79 -10.95
N ASP A 229 21.78 -4.89 -10.58
CA ASP A 229 22.00 -3.45 -10.62
C ASP A 229 22.58 -2.99 -9.28
N LYS A 230 23.90 -2.71 -9.27
CA LYS A 230 24.62 -2.34 -8.05
C LYS A 230 24.04 -1.11 -7.37
N LYS A 231 23.51 -0.14 -8.12
CA LYS A 231 22.94 1.07 -7.53
C LYS A 231 21.60 0.78 -6.87
N ALA A 232 20.82 -0.14 -7.43
CA ALA A 232 19.55 -0.57 -6.85
C ALA A 232 19.69 -1.30 -5.51
N LEU A 233 20.85 -1.88 -5.20
CA LEU A 233 21.09 -2.63 -3.96
C LEU A 233 21.03 -1.76 -2.71
N ASP A 234 21.54 -0.53 -2.79
CA ASP A 234 21.70 0.38 -1.65
C ASP A 234 20.57 1.43 -1.55
N ILE A 235 19.63 1.44 -2.51
CA ILE A 235 18.52 2.38 -2.49
C ILE A 235 17.53 2.00 -1.39
N ASN A 236 17.26 2.98 -0.52
CA ASN A 236 16.42 2.82 0.66
C ASN A 236 15.27 3.84 0.74
N ASP A 237 15.15 4.71 -0.27
CA ASP A 237 14.11 5.73 -0.39
C ASP A 237 13.26 5.58 -1.67
N GLU A 238 13.42 4.46 -2.39
CA GLU A 238 12.61 4.06 -3.54
C GLU A 238 12.30 2.56 -3.47
N TYR A 239 11.16 2.16 -4.02
CA TYR A 239 10.71 0.77 -3.98
C TYR A 239 9.71 0.46 -5.09
N LEU A 240 9.48 -0.83 -5.37
CA LEU A 240 8.35 -1.23 -6.20
C LEU A 240 7.11 -1.50 -5.35
N PHE A 241 5.98 -0.92 -5.73
CA PHE A 241 4.66 -1.30 -5.24
C PHE A 241 4.05 -2.34 -6.19
N GLY A 242 4.02 -3.60 -5.76
CA GLY A 242 3.91 -4.77 -6.63
C GLY A 242 5.10 -4.85 -7.59
N LYS A 243 4.94 -5.50 -8.76
CA LYS A 243 6.03 -5.70 -9.72
C LYS A 243 6.13 -4.60 -10.79
N ALA A 244 5.19 -3.65 -10.81
CA ALA A 244 5.02 -2.70 -11.91
C ALA A 244 5.39 -1.25 -11.58
N ILE A 245 5.21 -0.82 -10.33
CA ILE A 245 5.14 0.61 -9.98
C ILE A 245 6.34 0.99 -9.12
N LEU A 246 7.30 1.75 -9.66
CA LEU A 246 8.38 2.37 -8.89
C LEU A 246 7.86 3.64 -8.20
N VAL A 247 8.09 3.73 -6.90
CA VAL A 247 7.63 4.83 -6.03
C VAL A 247 8.84 5.45 -5.34
N SER A 248 8.96 6.79 -5.38
CA SER A 248 10.03 7.53 -4.71
C SER A 248 9.45 8.67 -3.85
N PRO A 249 9.13 8.42 -2.56
CA PRO A 249 8.53 9.42 -1.67
C PRO A 249 9.35 10.69 -1.48
N VAL A 250 8.66 11.83 -1.36
CA VAL A 250 9.26 13.12 -1.02
C VAL A 250 9.35 13.23 0.50
N THR A 251 10.56 13.23 1.04
CA THR A 251 10.81 13.16 2.49
C THR A 251 11.59 14.37 3.00
N ALA A 252 11.40 15.52 2.37
CA ALA A 252 11.96 16.80 2.76
C ALA A 252 10.94 17.90 2.45
N PRO A 253 10.91 19.00 3.24
CA PRO A 253 9.98 20.08 3.01
C PRO A 253 10.29 20.84 1.72
N MET A 254 9.25 21.08 0.91
CA MET A 254 9.35 21.67 -0.42
C MET A 254 8.61 23.01 -0.55
N TYR A 255 7.56 23.27 0.22
CA TYR A 255 6.58 24.33 -0.08
C TYR A 255 6.29 25.30 1.07
N TRP A 256 7.28 25.53 1.93
CA TRP A 256 7.25 26.64 2.88
C TRP A 256 8.59 27.36 2.96
N LYS A 257 8.54 28.60 3.45
CA LYS A 257 9.72 29.41 3.77
C LYS A 257 9.58 30.10 5.13
N PRO A 258 10.70 30.39 5.82
CA PRO A 258 10.67 31.27 6.98
C PRO A 258 10.45 32.73 6.57
N VAL A 259 9.62 33.43 7.33
CA VAL A 259 9.43 34.89 7.27
C VAL A 259 9.80 35.45 8.64
N VAL A 260 10.75 36.38 8.66
CA VAL A 260 11.23 37.01 9.89
C VAL A 260 10.46 38.30 10.13
N ASN A 261 9.78 38.39 11.27
CA ASN A 261 9.06 39.57 11.73
C ASN A 261 9.65 40.02 13.07
N GLY A 262 10.67 40.87 13.02
CA GLY A 262 11.41 41.30 14.20
C GLY A 262 12.22 40.15 14.80
N LYS A 263 11.91 39.74 16.03
CA LYS A 263 12.56 38.58 16.69
C LYS A 263 11.86 37.25 16.41
N ASP A 264 10.66 37.29 15.83
CA ASP A 264 9.87 36.10 15.55
C ASP A 264 10.12 35.61 14.13
N THR A 265 10.15 34.29 13.94
CA THR A 265 10.17 33.65 12.62
C THR A 265 8.94 32.78 12.49
N THR A 266 8.13 33.03 11.46
CA THR A 266 6.97 32.20 11.11
C THR A 266 7.22 31.45 9.82
N LEU A 267 6.61 30.28 9.65
CA LEU A 267 6.64 29.56 8.39
C LEU A 267 5.40 29.91 7.59
N VAL A 268 5.57 30.22 6.31
CA VAL A 268 4.47 30.48 5.37
C VAL A 268 4.60 29.59 4.14
N GLU A 269 3.47 29.22 3.56
CA GLU A 269 3.43 28.47 2.30
C GLU A 269 4.13 29.26 1.18
N ASP A 270 4.88 28.56 0.33
CA ASP A 270 5.53 29.15 -0.85
C ASP A 270 5.45 28.19 -2.04
N PHE A 271 4.41 28.39 -2.86
CA PHE A 271 4.18 27.63 -4.09
C PHE A 271 4.75 28.31 -5.35
N ASN A 272 5.52 29.40 -5.21
CA ASN A 272 6.01 30.17 -6.36
C ASN A 272 7.10 29.44 -7.17
N MET A 273 7.72 28.42 -6.59
CA MET A 273 8.75 27.61 -7.25
C MET A 273 8.41 26.13 -7.15
N VAL A 274 8.36 25.46 -8.30
CA VAL A 274 8.22 24.00 -8.35
C VAL A 274 9.59 23.37 -8.11
N LYS A 275 9.74 22.66 -6.98
CA LYS A 275 10.97 21.92 -6.65
C LYS A 275 10.97 20.54 -7.33
N SER A 276 12.14 19.91 -7.40
CA SER A 276 12.32 18.56 -7.93
C SER A 276 12.96 17.61 -6.92
N LYS A 277 12.80 16.30 -7.18
CA LYS A 277 13.51 15.20 -6.52
C LYS A 277 14.23 14.38 -7.59
N GLU A 278 15.46 13.97 -7.30
CA GLU A 278 16.17 12.99 -8.12
C GLU A 278 15.62 11.59 -7.86
N VAL A 279 15.34 10.84 -8.93
CA VAL A 279 14.81 9.48 -8.89
C VAL A 279 15.70 8.57 -9.70
N TYR A 280 16.17 7.48 -9.13
CA TYR A 280 16.88 6.47 -9.90
C TYR A 280 15.90 5.53 -10.61
N LEU A 281 16.09 5.35 -11.91
CA LEU A 281 15.36 4.39 -12.70
C LEU A 281 16.25 3.16 -12.88
N PRO A 282 15.93 2.00 -12.26
CA PRO A 282 16.74 0.80 -12.36
C PRO A 282 17.02 0.39 -13.80
N SER A 283 18.24 -0.10 -14.05
CA SER A 283 18.67 -0.63 -15.34
C SER A 283 17.94 -1.93 -15.69
N GLY A 284 18.01 -2.32 -16.98
CA GLY A 284 17.35 -3.53 -17.48
C GLY A 284 15.87 -3.38 -17.77
N SER A 285 15.29 -2.18 -17.62
CA SER A 285 13.92 -1.87 -18.04
C SER A 285 13.80 -0.41 -18.45
N ASP A 286 12.91 -0.13 -19.40
CA ASP A 286 12.43 1.23 -19.63
C ASP A 286 11.31 1.56 -18.63
N TRP A 287 11.07 2.85 -18.40
CA TRP A 287 10.15 3.33 -17.39
C TRP A 287 9.26 4.43 -17.97
N PHE A 288 8.01 4.51 -17.52
CA PHE A 288 7.07 5.55 -17.91
C PHE A 288 6.76 6.42 -16.71
N ASP A 289 6.87 7.73 -16.84
CA ASP A 289 6.34 8.64 -15.85
C ASP A 289 4.83 8.44 -15.75
N PHE A 290 4.33 8.06 -14.57
CA PHE A 290 2.91 7.76 -14.39
C PHE A 290 2.04 8.98 -14.74
N TRP A 291 2.50 10.19 -14.43
CA TRP A 291 1.68 11.40 -14.55
C TRP A 291 1.62 11.94 -15.98
N THR A 292 2.72 11.86 -16.73
CA THR A 292 2.81 12.42 -18.08
C THR A 292 2.74 11.37 -19.19
N GLY A 293 3.02 10.10 -18.88
CA GLY A 293 3.16 9.04 -19.89
C GLY A 293 4.49 9.09 -20.65
N ASP A 294 5.42 9.96 -20.26
CA ASP A 294 6.73 10.07 -20.89
C ASP A 294 7.58 8.84 -20.62
N LYS A 295 8.28 8.36 -21.65
CA LYS A 295 9.13 7.17 -21.57
C LYS A 295 10.59 7.55 -21.31
N HIS A 296 11.20 6.88 -20.35
CA HIS A 296 12.59 7.02 -19.94
C HIS A 296 13.34 5.69 -20.07
N LYS A 297 14.63 5.75 -20.39
CA LYS A 297 15.53 4.59 -20.28
C LYS A 297 15.84 4.31 -18.80
N GLY A 298 16.01 3.05 -18.43
CA GLY A 298 16.57 2.68 -17.13
C GLY A 298 18.08 2.90 -17.06
N GLY A 299 18.64 2.72 -15.88
CA GLY A 299 20.07 2.89 -15.59
C GLY A 299 20.51 4.33 -15.41
N GLN A 300 19.58 5.27 -15.20
CA GLN A 300 19.86 6.69 -15.04
C GLN A 300 19.11 7.27 -13.84
N THR A 301 19.53 8.45 -13.39
CA THR A 301 18.78 9.25 -12.43
C THR A 301 18.12 10.41 -13.18
N VAL A 302 16.84 10.65 -12.90
CA VAL A 302 16.05 11.72 -13.52
C VAL A 302 15.60 12.72 -12.47
N SER A 303 15.58 13.99 -12.83
CA SER A 303 15.01 15.05 -11.99
C SER A 303 13.51 15.15 -12.25
N LYS A 304 12.69 14.82 -11.25
CA LYS A 304 11.22 14.87 -11.34
C LYS A 304 10.68 16.06 -10.56
N ALA A 305 9.90 16.91 -11.21
CA ALA A 305 9.13 17.96 -10.54
C ALA A 305 8.13 17.36 -9.55
N VAL A 306 8.08 17.92 -8.33
CA VAL A 306 7.26 17.41 -7.22
C VAL A 306 6.38 18.50 -6.61
N PRO A 307 5.46 19.15 -7.37
CA PRO A 307 4.42 19.98 -6.76
C PRO A 307 3.71 19.25 -5.62
N LEU A 308 3.05 19.99 -4.73
CA LEU A 308 2.49 19.45 -3.49
C LEU A 308 1.67 18.18 -3.71
N ASP A 309 0.93 18.09 -4.82
CA ASP A 309 0.04 17.00 -5.17
C ASP A 309 0.68 15.91 -6.09
N ILE A 310 2.00 15.94 -6.31
CA ILE A 310 2.71 14.97 -7.14
C ILE A 310 3.82 14.27 -6.34
N LEU A 311 3.69 12.95 -6.29
CA LEU A 311 4.67 11.96 -5.85
C LEU A 311 5.35 11.38 -7.10
N PRO A 312 6.68 11.29 -7.17
CA PRO A 312 7.35 10.57 -8.25
C PRO A 312 6.93 9.10 -8.30
N VAL A 313 6.29 8.72 -9.41
CA VAL A 313 5.81 7.36 -9.69
C VAL A 313 6.16 7.02 -11.13
N PHE A 314 6.82 5.89 -11.34
CA PHE A 314 7.19 5.40 -12.66
C PHE A 314 6.70 3.97 -12.87
N ILE A 315 6.18 3.68 -14.06
CA ILE A 315 5.64 2.37 -14.40
C ILE A 315 6.63 1.64 -15.30
N LYS A 316 6.98 0.41 -14.93
CA LYS A 316 7.90 -0.43 -15.69
C LYS A 316 7.33 -0.75 -17.08
N ALA A 317 8.13 -0.65 -18.13
CA ALA A 317 7.75 -1.10 -19.47
C ALA A 317 7.36 -2.60 -19.46
N GLY A 318 6.35 -2.94 -20.25
CA GLY A 318 5.68 -4.25 -20.26
C GLY A 318 4.55 -4.39 -19.23
N SER A 319 4.37 -3.43 -18.33
CA SER A 319 3.30 -3.50 -17.33
C SER A 319 1.92 -3.37 -17.95
N ILE A 320 0.97 -4.07 -17.34
CA ILE A 320 -0.46 -3.99 -17.66
C ILE A 320 -1.17 -3.63 -16.36
N LEU A 321 -1.80 -2.46 -16.30
CA LEU A 321 -2.47 -1.96 -15.11
C LEU A 321 -3.98 -1.89 -15.33
N PRO A 322 -4.79 -2.70 -14.61
CA PRO A 322 -6.22 -2.50 -14.57
C PRO A 322 -6.57 -1.29 -13.70
N TRP A 323 -7.42 -0.43 -14.23
CA TRP A 323 -7.83 0.84 -13.64
C TRP A 323 -9.33 0.81 -13.37
N GLY A 324 -9.67 0.83 -12.08
CA GLY A 324 -11.02 0.69 -11.56
C GLY A 324 -11.86 1.96 -11.66
N PRO A 325 -13.15 1.88 -11.32
CA PRO A 325 -14.06 3.03 -11.26
C PRO A 325 -13.75 3.96 -10.06
N GLU A 326 -14.31 5.17 -10.09
CA GLU A 326 -14.40 6.01 -8.89
C GLU A 326 -15.45 5.47 -7.94
N VAL A 327 -15.02 5.21 -6.70
CA VAL A 327 -15.82 4.65 -5.62
C VAL A 327 -15.42 5.28 -4.27
N GLN A 328 -16.30 5.18 -3.28
CA GLN A 328 -16.15 5.60 -1.89
C GLN A 328 -15.69 4.45 -0.99
N PHE A 329 -16.00 3.21 -1.37
CA PHE A 329 -15.59 1.99 -0.68
C PHE A 329 -15.35 0.85 -1.69
N ALA A 330 -14.62 -0.18 -1.27
CA ALA A 330 -13.99 -1.14 -2.18
C ALA A 330 -14.97 -1.91 -3.09
N THR A 331 -16.19 -2.15 -2.61
CA THR A 331 -17.22 -2.96 -3.26
C THR A 331 -18.41 -2.14 -3.78
N GLU A 332 -18.31 -0.81 -3.84
CA GLU A 332 -19.43 0.05 -4.27
C GLU A 332 -19.88 -0.24 -5.71
N LYS A 333 -18.92 -0.47 -6.61
CA LYS A 333 -19.16 -0.72 -8.02
C LYS A 333 -18.42 -1.95 -8.48
N ASN A 334 -19.12 -2.76 -9.27
CA ASN A 334 -18.54 -3.91 -9.92
C ASN A 334 -17.43 -3.49 -10.90
N TRP A 335 -16.47 -4.39 -11.13
CA TRP A 335 -15.45 -4.22 -12.16
C TRP A 335 -15.94 -4.70 -13.53
N ASP A 336 -17.16 -4.29 -13.92
CA ASP A 336 -17.78 -4.63 -15.19
C ASP A 336 -17.29 -3.77 -16.36
N ASN A 337 -16.62 -2.65 -16.06
CA ASN A 337 -16.06 -1.72 -17.04
C ASN A 337 -14.70 -1.18 -16.57
N LEU A 338 -13.62 -1.93 -16.84
CA LEU A 338 -12.26 -1.55 -16.46
C LEU A 338 -11.50 -0.90 -17.61
N GLU A 339 -10.69 0.12 -17.31
CA GLU A 339 -9.65 0.58 -18.23
C GLU A 339 -8.39 -0.27 -18.03
N ILE A 340 -7.81 -0.79 -19.11
CA ILE A 340 -6.60 -1.61 -19.07
C ILE A 340 -5.49 -0.82 -19.75
N ARG A 341 -4.54 -0.33 -18.95
CA ARG A 341 -3.41 0.46 -19.41
C ARG A 341 -2.23 -0.45 -19.71
N VAL A 342 -1.78 -0.44 -20.96
CA VAL A 342 -0.62 -1.21 -21.42
C VAL A 342 0.56 -0.26 -21.62
N TYR A 343 1.62 -0.47 -20.86
CA TYR A 343 2.87 0.27 -20.94
C TYR A 343 3.83 -0.49 -21.86
N GLU A 344 3.97 -0.05 -23.11
CA GLU A 344 4.74 -0.77 -24.13
C GLU A 344 6.27 -0.76 -23.87
N GLY A 345 7.03 -1.51 -24.66
CA GLY A 345 8.50 -1.49 -24.66
C GLY A 345 9.17 -2.74 -24.09
N ALA A 346 8.40 -3.67 -23.55
CA ALA A 346 8.84 -5.00 -23.18
C ALA A 346 7.63 -5.94 -23.15
N ASN A 347 7.86 -7.26 -23.22
CA ASN A 347 6.80 -8.22 -22.92
C ASN A 347 6.39 -8.09 -21.45
N GLY A 348 5.14 -8.44 -21.15
CA GLY A 348 4.73 -8.53 -19.76
C GLY A 348 3.38 -9.20 -19.59
N SER A 349 3.06 -9.49 -18.34
CA SER A 349 1.83 -10.16 -17.97
C SER A 349 1.28 -9.63 -16.66
N PHE A 350 -0.04 -9.66 -16.52
CA PHE A 350 -0.75 -9.34 -15.31
C PHE A 350 -1.95 -10.26 -15.18
N THR A 351 -2.20 -10.77 -13.97
CA THR A 351 -3.38 -11.60 -13.69
C THR A 351 -4.35 -10.79 -12.85
N LEU A 352 -5.53 -10.50 -13.39
CA LEU A 352 -6.63 -9.94 -12.61
C LEU A 352 -7.22 -11.06 -11.76
N TYR A 353 -7.24 -10.86 -10.45
CA TYR A 353 -7.82 -11.79 -9.48
C TYR A 353 -9.08 -11.19 -8.84
N GLU A 354 -10.11 -12.02 -8.71
CA GLU A 354 -11.37 -11.68 -8.06
C GLU A 354 -11.93 -12.89 -7.32
N ASP A 355 -12.60 -12.63 -6.20
CA ASP A 355 -13.29 -13.62 -5.38
C ASP A 355 -14.49 -12.96 -4.65
N GLU A 356 -14.99 -13.61 -3.61
CA GLU A 356 -16.11 -13.13 -2.78
C GLU A 356 -15.72 -12.08 -1.72
N ASN A 357 -14.50 -11.57 -1.75
CA ASN A 357 -13.91 -10.56 -0.85
C ASN A 357 -13.64 -11.04 0.59
N ASP A 358 -14.66 -11.25 1.41
CA ASP A 358 -14.50 -11.36 2.86
C ASP A 358 -14.89 -12.75 3.38
N ASN A 359 -14.35 -13.80 2.77
CA ASN A 359 -14.44 -15.17 3.26
C ASN A 359 -13.20 -15.99 2.89
N TYR A 360 -13.11 -17.23 3.38
CA TYR A 360 -12.01 -18.15 3.06
C TYR A 360 -12.29 -19.14 1.91
N ASN A 361 -13.36 -18.97 1.13
CA ASN A 361 -13.70 -19.90 0.05
C ASN A 361 -12.62 -19.95 -1.05
N TYR A 362 -11.83 -18.88 -1.20
CA TYR A 362 -10.70 -18.84 -2.12
C TYR A 362 -9.65 -19.94 -1.82
N GLU A 363 -9.52 -20.40 -0.57
CA GLU A 363 -8.65 -21.53 -0.19
C GLU A 363 -9.08 -22.84 -0.87
N ASN A 364 -10.36 -22.93 -1.25
CA ASN A 364 -10.96 -24.09 -1.92
C ASN A 364 -11.11 -23.89 -3.43
N GLY A 365 -10.40 -22.92 -4.03
CA GLY A 365 -10.47 -22.65 -5.47
C GLY A 365 -11.69 -21.82 -5.91
N ILE A 366 -12.42 -21.22 -4.96
CA ILE A 366 -13.58 -20.36 -5.26
C ILE A 366 -13.11 -18.92 -5.47
N TYR A 367 -12.58 -18.69 -6.66
CA TYR A 367 -12.12 -17.40 -7.16
C TYR A 367 -12.04 -17.47 -8.69
N SER A 368 -11.76 -16.35 -9.34
CA SER A 368 -11.46 -16.33 -10.77
C SER A 368 -10.19 -15.54 -11.07
N THR A 369 -9.54 -15.92 -12.16
CA THR A 369 -8.40 -15.19 -12.72
C THR A 369 -8.56 -14.93 -14.22
N ILE A 370 -8.09 -13.77 -14.67
CA ILE A 370 -8.01 -13.41 -16.08
C ILE A 370 -6.58 -12.94 -16.36
N GLU A 371 -5.84 -13.70 -17.15
CA GLU A 371 -4.46 -13.37 -17.50
C GLU A 371 -4.40 -12.44 -18.71
N PHE A 372 -3.71 -11.32 -18.57
CA PHE A 372 -3.35 -10.41 -19.63
C PHE A 372 -1.89 -10.64 -20.00
N LYS A 373 -1.59 -10.82 -21.29
CA LYS A 373 -0.23 -11.00 -21.82
C LYS A 373 0.03 -10.06 -22.98
N TRP A 374 0.97 -9.13 -22.79
CA TRP A 374 1.44 -8.23 -23.82
C TRP A 374 2.66 -8.83 -24.53
N ASP A 375 2.54 -9.02 -25.85
CA ASP A 375 3.63 -9.35 -26.76
C ASP A 375 4.08 -8.07 -27.47
N GLU A 376 5.24 -7.57 -27.06
CA GLU A 376 5.81 -6.32 -27.56
C GLU A 376 6.23 -6.42 -29.03
N ALA A 377 6.76 -7.57 -29.45
CA ALA A 377 7.22 -7.77 -30.82
C ALA A 377 6.03 -7.79 -31.80
N LYS A 378 4.91 -8.39 -31.40
CA LYS A 378 3.68 -8.46 -32.21
C LYS A 378 2.71 -7.32 -31.96
N LYS A 379 2.98 -6.46 -30.98
CA LYS A 379 2.08 -5.39 -30.53
C LYS A 379 0.66 -5.90 -30.27
N THR A 380 0.57 -7.01 -29.53
CA THR A 380 -0.68 -7.73 -29.30
C THR A 380 -0.89 -7.97 -27.81
N LEU A 381 -2.03 -7.53 -27.29
CA LEU A 381 -2.52 -7.88 -25.96
C LEU A 381 -3.40 -9.13 -26.07
N ASN A 382 -3.01 -10.20 -25.39
CA ASN A 382 -3.83 -11.40 -25.26
C ASN A 382 -4.54 -11.34 -23.91
N ILE A 383 -5.87 -11.36 -23.95
CA ILE A 383 -6.73 -11.52 -22.78
C ILE A 383 -7.09 -13.00 -22.76
N GLY A 384 -6.63 -13.74 -21.74
CA GLY A 384 -6.79 -15.18 -21.63
C GLY A 384 -8.23 -15.61 -21.39
N ASP A 385 -8.46 -16.92 -21.46
CA ASP A 385 -9.68 -17.52 -20.94
C ASP A 385 -9.76 -17.28 -19.42
N ARG A 386 -10.97 -17.04 -18.90
CA ARG A 386 -11.19 -16.90 -17.47
C ARG A 386 -11.03 -18.28 -16.83
N SER A 387 -10.16 -18.36 -15.83
CA SER A 387 -10.00 -19.57 -15.02
C SER A 387 -10.75 -19.41 -13.70
N GLY A 388 -11.37 -20.48 -13.21
CA GLY A 388 -12.14 -20.47 -11.97
C GLY A 388 -13.51 -19.77 -12.07
N LYS A 389 -14.23 -19.78 -10.95
CA LYS A 389 -15.55 -19.16 -10.78
C LYS A 389 -15.84 -18.97 -9.30
N TYR A 390 -16.69 -18.01 -8.98
CA TYR A 390 -17.23 -17.82 -7.63
C TYR A 390 -18.68 -17.30 -7.70
N PRO A 391 -19.50 -17.52 -6.66
CA PRO A 391 -20.86 -16.97 -6.57
C PRO A 391 -20.88 -15.44 -6.75
N GLY A 392 -21.76 -14.94 -7.62
CA GLY A 392 -21.88 -13.50 -7.91
C GLY A 392 -20.81 -12.93 -8.86
N MET A 393 -19.93 -13.76 -9.41
CA MET A 393 -18.93 -13.35 -10.41
C MET A 393 -19.58 -12.75 -11.67
N LEU A 394 -18.94 -11.73 -12.23
CA LEU A 394 -19.32 -11.17 -13.53
C LEU A 394 -19.04 -12.15 -14.67
N GLU A 395 -20.09 -12.62 -15.34
CA GLU A 395 -19.94 -13.48 -16.52
C GLU A 395 -19.43 -12.71 -17.75
N LYS A 396 -19.90 -11.46 -17.90
CA LYS A 396 -19.56 -10.55 -18.99
C LYS A 396 -19.08 -9.22 -18.44
N ARG A 397 -18.12 -8.60 -19.13
CA ARG A 397 -17.61 -7.27 -18.81
C ARG A 397 -16.97 -6.59 -20.01
N LYS A 398 -16.64 -5.33 -19.84
CA LYS A 398 -15.98 -4.48 -20.81
C LYS A 398 -14.57 -4.15 -20.34
N PHE A 399 -13.60 -4.31 -21.24
CA PHE A 399 -12.24 -3.83 -21.08
C PHE A 399 -11.97 -2.70 -22.08
N ASN A 400 -11.65 -1.52 -21.58
CA ASN A 400 -11.25 -0.36 -22.37
C ASN A 400 -9.73 -0.32 -22.45
N ILE A 401 -9.18 -0.74 -23.58
CA ILE A 401 -7.73 -0.86 -23.74
C ILE A 401 -7.14 0.51 -24.09
N VAL A 402 -6.09 0.87 -23.37
CA VAL A 402 -5.31 2.09 -23.59
C VAL A 402 -3.84 1.71 -23.70
N PHE A 403 -3.23 2.00 -24.85
CA PHE A 403 -1.78 1.94 -25.00
C PHE A 403 -1.21 3.26 -24.53
N VAL A 404 -0.47 3.24 -23.41
CA VAL A 404 -0.03 4.45 -22.74
C VAL A 404 0.97 5.20 -23.62
N SER A 405 0.74 6.50 -23.76
CA SER A 405 1.65 7.43 -24.43
C SER A 405 1.60 8.76 -23.70
N GLN A 406 2.41 9.72 -24.16
CA GLN A 406 2.39 11.06 -23.61
C GLN A 406 0.96 11.63 -23.58
N ASN A 407 0.50 12.01 -22.38
CA ASN A 407 -0.84 12.55 -22.08
C ASN A 407 -2.03 11.63 -22.42
N LYS A 408 -1.82 10.32 -22.59
CA LYS A 408 -2.88 9.32 -22.80
C LYS A 408 -2.66 8.11 -21.90
N GLY A 409 -3.67 7.77 -21.08
CA GLY A 409 -3.52 6.72 -20.06
C GLY A 409 -2.54 7.10 -18.95
N SER A 410 -2.25 8.39 -18.80
CA SER A 410 -1.38 8.93 -17.75
C SER A 410 -2.20 9.54 -16.61
N GLY A 411 -1.63 9.54 -15.42
CA GLY A 411 -2.19 10.13 -14.21
C GLY A 411 -3.40 9.38 -13.69
N MET A 412 -4.17 10.06 -12.84
CA MET A 412 -5.29 9.45 -12.11
C MET A 412 -6.58 9.32 -12.94
N SER A 413 -6.82 10.28 -13.82
CA SER A 413 -8.07 10.38 -14.58
C SER A 413 -8.24 9.20 -15.53
N SER A 414 -9.49 8.78 -15.77
CA SER A 414 -9.79 7.90 -16.91
C SER A 414 -9.32 8.54 -18.21
N SER A 415 -8.90 7.72 -19.16
CA SER A 415 -8.56 8.21 -20.49
C SER A 415 -9.79 8.79 -21.20
N ALA A 416 -9.64 9.95 -21.85
CA ALA A 416 -10.74 10.60 -22.59
C ALA A 416 -11.19 9.78 -23.82
N SER A 417 -10.29 8.93 -24.34
CA SER A 417 -10.58 7.98 -25.41
C SER A 417 -9.82 6.68 -25.18
N PHE A 418 -10.36 5.59 -25.72
CA PHE A 418 -9.79 4.25 -25.64
C PHE A 418 -9.33 3.80 -27.03
N ASP A 419 -8.22 3.06 -27.10
CA ASP A 419 -7.72 2.51 -28.36
C ASP A 419 -8.62 1.39 -28.87
N LYS A 420 -9.12 0.56 -27.95
CA LYS A 420 -10.03 -0.56 -28.24
C LYS A 420 -11.04 -0.72 -27.11
N VAL A 421 -12.23 -1.19 -27.45
CA VAL A 421 -13.25 -1.60 -26.49
C VAL A 421 -13.54 -3.08 -26.71
N ILE A 422 -13.33 -3.88 -25.68
CA ILE A 422 -13.49 -5.33 -25.73
C ILE A 422 -14.65 -5.74 -24.85
N HIS A 423 -15.64 -6.42 -25.44
CA HIS A 423 -16.68 -7.12 -24.71
C HIS A 423 -16.19 -8.54 -24.44
N TYR A 424 -15.93 -8.84 -23.18
CA TYR A 424 -15.34 -10.09 -22.73
C TYR A 424 -16.40 -10.94 -22.02
N ASP A 425 -16.52 -12.20 -22.42
CA ASP A 425 -17.49 -13.17 -21.89
C ASP A 425 -16.82 -14.34 -21.15
N GLY A 426 -15.50 -14.26 -20.93
CA GLY A 426 -14.69 -15.34 -20.34
C GLY A 426 -13.83 -16.09 -21.34
N ARG A 427 -13.97 -15.84 -22.65
CA ARG A 427 -13.16 -16.50 -23.68
C ARG A 427 -11.98 -15.64 -24.12
N LYS A 428 -10.90 -16.31 -24.50
CA LYS A 428 -9.67 -15.67 -24.97
C LYS A 428 -9.92 -14.73 -26.14
N ILE A 429 -9.33 -13.54 -26.07
CA ILE A 429 -9.35 -12.52 -27.13
C ILE A 429 -7.93 -11.99 -27.36
N SER A 430 -7.52 -11.86 -28.62
CA SER A 430 -6.27 -11.20 -29.00
C SER A 430 -6.59 -9.82 -29.59
N VAL A 431 -5.99 -8.79 -29.01
CA VAL A 431 -6.19 -7.38 -29.35
C VAL A 431 -4.89 -6.87 -29.94
N LYS A 432 -4.86 -6.71 -31.27
CA LYS A 432 -3.74 -6.08 -31.95
C LYS A 432 -3.87 -4.56 -31.86
N LYS A 433 -2.77 -3.88 -31.54
CA LYS A 433 -2.69 -2.42 -31.60
C LYS A 433 -2.94 -1.93 -33.02
#